data_AF-A0A847FKF1-F1
#
_entry.id   AF-A0A847FKF1-F1
#
_cell.length_a   1.000
_cell.length_b   1.000
_cell.length_c   1.000
_cell.angle_alpha   90.00
_cell.angle_beta   90.00
_cell.angle_gamma   90.00
#
_symmetry.space_group_name_H-M   'P 1'
#
loop_
_entity.id
_entity.type
_entity.pdbx_description
1 polymer ?
#
loop_
_entity_poly.entity_id
_entity_poly.type
_entity_poly.pdbx_seq_one_letter_code
_entity_poly.pdbx_strand_id
1 'polypeptide(L)'
;MPTTSRVTIRASVIYLAVGSILGALLFVHRWLPLGPAIPVLKITHVHFLIVGWLTQLILGVAWWLFPPLKIGRERGTGTPRRRGQEQRGSEPLFWLTAGLLNLGALLRGLSPALYTWTHAEIFQVLTGLAGLLLLAAAIAFVINLWQRVRALGRNR
;
A
#
# COMPACT_ATOMS: atom_id res chain seq x y z
N MET A 1 13.97 10.91 -6.85
CA MET A 1 12.95 9.84 -6.69
C MET A 1 11.76 10.10 -7.60
N PRO A 2 11.16 9.06 -8.21
CA PRO A 2 9.91 9.18 -8.97
C PRO A 2 8.80 9.83 -8.15
N THR A 3 7.82 10.46 -8.80
CA THR A 3 6.63 11.00 -8.14
C THR A 3 5.83 9.89 -7.46
N THR A 4 5.72 8.71 -8.07
CA THR A 4 5.04 7.53 -7.51
C THR A 4 5.58 7.15 -6.13
N SER A 5 6.89 6.88 -6.01
CA SER A 5 7.52 6.54 -4.72
C SER A 5 7.29 7.64 -3.67
N ARG A 6 7.42 8.91 -4.06
CA ARG A 6 7.23 10.04 -3.12
C ARG A 6 5.82 10.07 -2.56
N VAL A 7 4.80 9.83 -3.39
CA VAL A 7 3.40 9.82 -2.94
C VAL A 7 3.14 8.61 -2.05
N THR A 8 3.60 7.42 -2.43
CA THR A 8 3.40 6.20 -1.64
C THR A 8 4.06 6.29 -0.25
N ILE A 9 5.28 6.84 -0.19
CA ILE A 9 6.00 7.06 1.08
C ILE A 9 5.31 8.13 1.93
N ARG A 10 4.84 9.24 1.33
CA ARG A 10 4.08 10.24 2.10
C ARG A 10 2.81 9.64 2.70
N ALA A 11 2.08 8.85 1.91
CA ALA A 11 0.88 8.19 2.40
C ALA A 11 1.19 7.13 3.48
N SER A 12 2.33 6.43 3.42
CA SER A 12 2.71 5.51 4.51
C SER A 12 3.02 6.22 5.82
N VAL A 13 3.59 7.42 5.77
CA VAL A 13 3.80 8.27 6.95
C VAL A 13 2.47 8.75 7.54
N ILE A 14 1.45 9.02 6.70
CA ILE A 14 0.11 9.37 7.18
C ILE A 14 -0.51 8.18 7.93
N TYR A 15 -0.45 6.97 7.37
CA TYR A 15 -0.93 5.78 8.08
C TYR A 15 -0.16 5.50 9.37
N LEU A 16 1.15 5.78 9.40
CA LEU A 16 1.93 5.68 10.62
C LEU A 16 1.40 6.63 11.68
N ALA A 17 1.21 7.91 11.34
CA ALA A 17 0.71 8.90 12.28
C ALA A 17 -0.68 8.51 12.82
N VAL A 18 -1.62 8.15 11.93
CA VAL A 18 -2.97 7.73 12.33
C VAL A 18 -2.93 6.45 13.15
N GLY A 19 -2.16 5.44 12.72
CA GLY A 19 -1.97 4.18 13.43
C GLY A 19 -1.39 4.40 14.82
N SER A 20 -0.35 5.22 14.96
CA SER A 20 0.27 5.56 16.24
C SER A 20 -0.69 6.30 17.18
N ILE A 21 -1.49 7.23 16.66
CA ILE A 21 -2.53 7.93 17.46
C ILE A 21 -3.57 6.93 17.98
N LEU A 22 -4.04 6.01 17.14
CA LEU A 22 -4.95 4.94 17.58
C LEU A 22 -4.31 4.03 18.63
N GLY A 23 -3.02 3.74 18.50
CA GLY A 23 -2.26 2.95 19.48
C GLY A 23 -2.16 3.66 20.82
N ALA A 24 -1.86 4.96 20.81
CA ALA A 24 -1.85 5.79 22.02
C ALA A 24 -3.23 5.84 22.69
N LEU A 25 -4.30 5.99 21.91
CA LEU A 25 -5.68 5.97 22.41
C LEU A 25 -6.03 4.64 23.08
N LEU A 26 -5.67 3.51 22.47
CA LEU A 26 -5.86 2.17 23.04
C LEU A 26 -5.05 1.97 24.33
N PHE A 27 -3.84 2.55 24.39
CA PHE A 27 -3.00 2.51 25.58
C PHE A 27 -3.61 3.34 26.72
N VAL A 28 -4.10 4.54 26.45
CA VAL A 28 -4.81 5.37 27.46
C VAL A 28 -6.06 4.66 27.95
N HIS A 29 -6.83 4.03 27.06
CA HIS A 29 -8.04 3.29 27.43
C HIS A 29 -7.76 2.16 28.44
N ARG A 30 -6.57 1.57 28.41
CA ARG A 30 -6.15 0.53 29.37
C ARG A 30 -6.11 1.05 30.81
N TRP A 31 -5.79 2.32 31.00
CA TRP A 31 -5.66 2.97 32.31
C TRP A 31 -6.92 3.74 32.71
N LEU A 32 -7.60 4.35 31.74
CA LEU A 32 -8.83 5.10 31.93
C LEU A 32 -9.89 4.53 30.98
N PRO A 33 -10.93 3.81 31.45
CA PRO A 33 -11.91 3.18 30.58
C PRO A 33 -12.81 4.23 29.89
N LEU A 34 -12.36 4.71 28.72
CA LEU A 34 -13.03 5.73 27.89
C LEU A 34 -14.35 5.24 27.21
N GLY A 35 -14.76 3.99 27.44
CA GLY A 35 -15.99 3.40 26.90
C GLY A 35 -15.81 2.18 25.97
N PRO A 36 -16.89 1.44 25.68
CA PRO A 36 -16.84 0.15 24.99
C PRO A 36 -16.51 0.24 23.49
N ALA A 37 -16.59 1.42 22.89
CA ALA A 37 -16.32 1.63 21.46
C ALA A 37 -14.81 1.59 21.12
N ILE A 38 -13.94 1.88 22.09
CA ILE A 38 -12.50 2.05 21.88
C ILE A 38 -11.75 0.74 21.60
N PRO A 39 -11.99 -0.37 22.32
CA PRO A 39 -11.28 -1.63 22.10
C PRO A 39 -11.40 -2.19 20.68
N VAL A 40 -12.48 -1.89 19.96
CA VAL A 40 -12.68 -2.40 18.60
C VAL A 40 -11.68 -1.81 17.60
N LEU A 41 -11.16 -0.60 17.86
CA LEU A 41 -10.16 0.06 17.03
C LEU A 41 -8.80 -0.66 17.02
N LYS A 42 -8.60 -1.69 17.87
CA LYS A 42 -7.39 -2.52 17.86
C LYS A 42 -7.09 -3.10 16.48
N ILE A 43 -8.12 -3.59 15.78
CA ILE A 43 -7.95 -4.15 14.43
C ILE A 43 -7.55 -3.06 13.44
N THR A 44 -8.16 -1.87 13.55
CA THR A 44 -7.84 -0.68 12.73
C THR A 44 -6.39 -0.26 12.92
N HIS A 45 -5.96 -0.12 14.18
CA HIS A 45 -4.59 0.22 14.55
C HIS A 45 -3.56 -0.73 13.91
N VAL A 46 -3.76 -2.04 14.07
CA VAL A 46 -2.82 -3.05 13.55
C VAL A 46 -2.75 -3.00 12.02
N HIS A 47 -3.89 -2.89 11.32
CA HIS A 47 -3.88 -2.86 9.85
C HIS A 47 -3.26 -1.57 9.31
N PHE A 48 -3.49 -0.43 9.96
CA PHE A 48 -2.88 0.83 9.55
C PHE A 48 -1.36 0.82 9.75
N LEU A 49 -0.87 0.21 10.83
CA LEU A 49 0.57 0.03 10.99
C LEU A 49 1.16 -0.99 9.99
N ILE A 50 0.60 -2.18 9.89
CA ILE A 50 1.22 -3.25 9.08
C ILE A 50 1.03 -3.00 7.58
N VAL A 51 -0.20 -2.75 7.14
CA VAL A 51 -0.52 -2.63 5.71
C VAL A 51 -0.36 -1.19 5.24
N GLY A 52 -0.93 -0.23 5.98
CA GLY A 52 -0.91 1.19 5.61
C GLY A 52 0.47 1.84 5.72
N TRP A 53 1.21 1.56 6.80
CA TRP A 53 2.56 2.09 7.01
C TRP A 53 3.64 1.17 6.45
N LEU A 54 3.85 0.00 7.06
CA LEU A 54 5.04 -0.81 6.82
C LEU A 54 5.06 -1.35 5.38
N THR A 55 4.01 -2.06 4.97
CA THR A 55 3.90 -2.62 3.62
C THR A 55 4.01 -1.52 2.57
N GLN A 56 3.23 -0.45 2.72
CA GLN A 56 3.23 0.65 1.77
C GLN A 56 4.59 1.36 1.66
N LEU A 57 5.29 1.54 2.79
CA LEU A 57 6.66 2.07 2.80
C LEU A 57 7.61 1.15 2.02
N ILE A 58 7.55 -0.16 2.29
CA ILE A 58 8.36 -1.16 1.59
C ILE A 58 8.11 -1.11 0.09
N LEU A 59 6.85 -1.05 -0.37
CA LEU A 59 6.52 -0.96 -1.79
C LEU A 59 7.05 0.33 -2.44
N GLY A 60 6.90 1.47 -1.76
CA GLY A 60 7.38 2.76 -2.24
C GLY A 60 8.91 2.82 -2.36
N VAL A 61 9.61 2.25 -1.39
CA VAL A 61 11.08 2.14 -1.38
C VAL A 61 11.56 1.11 -2.40
N ALA A 62 10.95 -0.06 -2.47
CA ALA A 62 11.27 -1.11 -3.44
C ALA A 62 11.17 -0.58 -4.87
N TRP A 63 10.09 0.15 -5.20
CA TRP A 63 9.94 0.78 -6.52
C TRP A 63 11.13 1.66 -6.90
N TRP A 64 11.68 2.40 -5.94
CA TRP A 64 12.83 3.26 -6.17
C TRP A 64 14.17 2.51 -6.19
N LEU A 65 14.34 1.55 -5.27
CA LEU A 65 15.60 0.85 -5.01
C LEU A 65 15.97 -0.15 -6.10
N PHE A 66 14.99 -0.89 -6.62
CA PHE A 66 15.27 -1.86 -7.67
C PHE A 66 15.86 -1.14 -8.90
N PRO A 67 16.84 -1.74 -9.60
CA PRO A 67 17.48 -1.11 -10.73
C PRO A 67 16.47 -0.90 -11.88
N PRO A 68 16.56 0.22 -12.61
CA PRO A 68 15.76 0.42 -13.81
C PRO A 68 16.04 -0.66 -14.85
N LEU A 69 15.08 -0.94 -15.73
CA LEU A 69 15.32 -1.82 -16.87
C LEU A 69 16.45 -1.20 -17.70
N LYS A 70 17.50 -1.99 -18.01
CA LYS A 70 18.54 -1.55 -18.97
C LYS A 70 17.80 -1.13 -20.25
N ILE A 71 18.03 0.10 -20.69
CA ILE A 71 17.54 0.60 -21.98
C ILE A 71 18.20 -0.24 -23.08
N GLY A 72 17.55 -1.33 -23.44
CA GLY A 72 17.78 -2.06 -24.68
C GLY A 72 16.70 -1.63 -25.65
N ARG A 73 17.02 -0.64 -26.49
CA ARG A 73 16.33 -0.27 -27.74
C ARG A 73 14.89 -0.78 -27.87
N GLU A 74 13.92 0.05 -27.51
CA GLU A 74 12.69 0.05 -28.31
C GLU A 74 13.12 0.59 -29.69
N ARG A 75 13.20 -0.30 -30.69
CA ARG A 75 13.28 0.11 -32.09
C ARG A 75 12.04 0.98 -32.38
N GLY A 76 12.24 2.28 -32.62
CA GLY A 76 11.24 3.10 -33.33
C GLY A 76 10.83 4.43 -32.71
N THR A 77 11.15 4.74 -31.45
CA THR A 77 10.74 6.02 -30.83
C THR A 77 11.95 6.91 -30.56
N GLY A 78 12.26 7.77 -31.53
CA GLY A 78 13.43 8.66 -31.58
C GLY A 78 13.45 9.83 -30.59
N THR A 79 12.88 9.69 -29.38
CA THR A 79 12.99 10.73 -28.34
C THR A 79 13.85 10.22 -27.17
N PRO A 80 14.98 10.87 -26.85
CA PRO A 80 15.79 10.49 -25.70
C PRO A 80 15.00 10.79 -24.41
N ARG A 81 14.56 9.75 -23.69
CA ARG A 81 13.98 9.90 -22.35
C ARG A 81 15.06 10.43 -21.39
N ARG A 82 14.74 11.50 -20.64
CA ARG A 82 15.64 12.15 -19.66
C ARG A 82 16.34 11.12 -18.75
N ARG A 83 17.66 11.27 -18.54
CA ARG A 83 18.45 10.60 -17.49
C ARG A 83 17.68 10.68 -16.15
N GLY A 84 17.22 9.53 -15.64
CA GLY A 84 16.39 9.42 -14.42
C GLY A 84 15.01 8.78 -14.63
N GLN A 85 14.52 8.75 -15.87
CA GLN A 85 13.29 8.09 -16.36
C GLN A 85 13.63 6.87 -17.23
N GLU A 86 14.65 6.10 -16.83
CA GLU A 86 14.88 4.77 -17.41
C GLU A 86 13.70 3.87 -17.02
N GLN A 87 13.13 3.14 -17.97
CA GLN A 87 11.85 2.40 -17.84
C GLN A 87 11.85 1.56 -16.54
N ARG A 88 11.16 2.03 -15.49
CA ARG A 88 11.19 1.39 -14.14
C ARG A 88 10.19 0.25 -14.00
N GLY A 89 9.61 -0.20 -15.11
CA GLY A 89 8.38 -0.99 -15.16
C GLY A 89 7.20 -0.14 -15.61
N SER A 90 6.00 -0.67 -15.49
CA SER A 90 4.77 0.03 -15.88
C SER A 90 4.29 0.94 -14.74
N GLU A 91 4.37 2.24 -14.96
CA GLU A 91 3.90 3.26 -14.02
C GLU A 91 2.39 3.16 -13.71
N PRO A 92 1.50 2.86 -14.69
CA PRO A 92 0.08 2.66 -14.41
C PRO A 92 -0.19 1.47 -13.48
N LEU A 93 0.53 0.36 -13.63
CA LEU A 93 0.38 -0.80 -12.74
C LEU A 93 0.84 -0.47 -11.31
N PHE A 94 1.86 0.37 -11.15
CA PHE A 94 2.26 0.82 -9.81
C PHE A 94 1.19 1.72 -9.16
N TRP A 95 0.60 2.64 -9.91
CA TRP A 95 -0.54 3.43 -9.42
C TRP A 95 -1.75 2.55 -9.07
N LEU A 96 -2.03 1.52 -9.88
CA LEU A 96 -3.07 0.55 -9.58
C LEU A 96 -2.78 -0.20 -8.27
N THR A 97 -1.56 -0.71 -8.09
CA THR A 97 -1.12 -1.31 -6.81
C THR A 97 -1.33 -0.35 -5.65
N ALA A 98 -0.88 0.89 -5.77
CA ALA A 98 -1.00 1.88 -4.71
C ALA A 98 -2.47 2.18 -4.38
N GLY A 99 -3.33 2.34 -5.39
CA GLY A 99 -4.76 2.56 -5.21
C GLY A 99 -5.46 1.38 -4.54
N LEU A 100 -5.23 0.16 -5.04
CA LEU A 100 -5.80 -1.06 -4.47
C LEU A 100 -5.35 -1.29 -3.02
N LEU A 101 -4.07 -1.04 -2.73
CA LEU A 101 -3.53 -1.18 -1.37
C LEU A 101 -4.17 -0.18 -0.41
N ASN A 102 -4.30 1.09 -0.81
CA ASN A 102 -4.90 2.13 0.03
C ASN A 102 -6.38 1.84 0.28
N LEU A 103 -7.13 1.53 -0.77
CA LEU A 103 -8.56 1.21 -0.65
C LEU A 103 -8.76 -0.05 0.22
N GLY A 104 -7.97 -1.10 -0.03
CA GLY A 104 -8.00 -2.33 0.76
C GLY A 104 -7.63 -2.09 2.23
N ALA A 105 -6.61 -1.27 2.50
CA ALA A 105 -6.19 -0.96 3.87
C ALA A 105 -7.25 -0.17 4.64
N LEU A 106 -7.88 0.83 4.01
CA LEU A 106 -8.95 1.62 4.62
C LEU A 106 -10.17 0.74 4.92
N LEU A 107 -10.63 -0.05 3.94
CA LEU A 107 -11.77 -0.94 4.13
C LEU A 107 -11.47 -2.00 5.19
N ARG A 108 -10.28 -2.61 5.16
CA ARG A 108 -9.92 -3.66 6.14
C ARG A 108 -9.77 -3.11 7.55
N GLY A 109 -9.23 -1.90 7.69
CA GLY A 109 -9.03 -1.24 8.98
C GLY A 109 -10.33 -0.73 9.58
N LEU A 110 -11.20 -0.10 8.80
CA LEU A 110 -12.39 0.59 9.31
C LEU A 110 -13.64 -0.28 9.36
N SER A 111 -13.85 -1.18 8.39
CA SER A 111 -15.11 -1.93 8.28
C SER A 111 -15.44 -2.77 9.53
N PRO A 112 -14.49 -3.47 10.17
CA PRO A 112 -14.79 -4.20 11.41
C PRO A 112 -15.28 -3.29 12.54
N ALA A 113 -14.67 -2.12 12.72
CA ALA A 113 -15.10 -1.15 13.73
C ALA A 113 -16.51 -0.61 13.42
N LEU A 114 -16.75 -0.24 12.15
CA LEU A 114 -18.06 0.24 11.71
C LEU A 114 -19.16 -0.82 11.84
N TYR A 115 -18.85 -2.09 11.58
CA TYR A 115 -19.77 -3.20 11.80
C TYR A 115 -20.17 -3.29 13.27
N THR A 116 -19.21 -3.24 14.21
CA THR A 116 -19.57 -3.33 15.64
C THR A 116 -20.38 -2.15 16.16
N TRP A 117 -20.23 -0.96 15.57
CA TRP A 117 -20.96 0.23 16.01
C TRP A 117 -22.36 0.31 15.40
N THR A 118 -22.49 -0.06 14.13
CA THR A 118 -23.74 0.12 13.36
C THR A 118 -24.55 -1.16 13.20
N HIS A 119 -23.92 -2.33 13.37
CA HIS A 119 -24.47 -3.65 13.07
C HIS A 119 -24.96 -3.81 11.61
N ALA A 120 -24.44 -2.98 10.70
CA ALA A 120 -24.83 -3.03 9.30
C ALA A 120 -24.01 -4.07 8.52
N GLU A 121 -24.70 -5.04 7.92
CA GLU A 121 -24.10 -6.17 7.19
C GLU A 121 -23.19 -5.76 6.01
N ILE A 122 -23.41 -4.57 5.45
CA ILE A 122 -22.57 -4.02 4.39
C ILE A 122 -21.09 -3.99 4.78
N PHE A 123 -20.77 -3.73 6.06
CA PHE A 123 -19.39 -3.67 6.53
C PHE A 123 -18.72 -5.05 6.63
N GLN A 124 -19.49 -6.13 6.79
CA GLN A 124 -18.94 -7.49 6.68
C GLN A 124 -18.52 -7.79 5.24
N VAL A 125 -19.39 -7.47 4.29
CA VAL A 125 -19.11 -7.64 2.85
C VAL A 125 -17.90 -6.81 2.43
N LEU A 126 -17.83 -5.54 2.87
CA LEU A 126 -16.69 -4.66 2.61
C LEU A 126 -15.38 -5.21 3.21
N THR A 127 -15.45 -5.90 4.36
CA THR A 127 -14.27 -6.56 4.95
C THR A 127 -13.76 -7.69 4.04
N GLY A 128 -14.66 -8.50 3.48
CA GLY A 128 -14.30 -9.54 2.50
C GLY A 128 -13.71 -8.95 1.22
N LEU A 129 -14.36 -7.92 0.68
CA LEU A 129 -13.90 -7.20 -0.52
C LEU A 129 -12.53 -6.56 -0.31
N ALA A 130 -12.24 -6.04 0.88
CA ALA A 130 -10.93 -5.50 1.23
C ALA A 130 -9.81 -6.55 1.06
N GLY A 131 -10.06 -7.80 1.44
CA GLY A 131 -9.11 -8.89 1.25
C GLY A 131 -8.79 -9.14 -0.22
N LEU A 132 -9.81 -9.12 -1.09
CA LEU A 132 -9.64 -9.28 -2.53
C LEU A 132 -8.85 -8.11 -3.14
N LEU A 133 -9.10 -6.88 -2.69
CA LEU A 133 -8.33 -5.71 -3.14
C LEU A 133 -6.87 -5.79 -2.72
N LEU A 134 -6.58 -6.21 -1.49
CA LEU A 134 -5.20 -6.37 -1.00
C LEU A 134 -4.48 -7.49 -1.77
N LEU A 135 -5.16 -8.59 -2.06
CA LEU A 135 -4.63 -9.66 -2.89
C LEU A 135 -4.33 -9.17 -4.31
N ALA A 136 -5.26 -8.44 -4.93
CA ALA A 136 -5.07 -7.85 -6.26
C ALA A 136 -3.89 -6.86 -6.27
N ALA A 137 -3.74 -6.05 -5.23
CA ALA A 137 -2.61 -5.14 -5.06
C ALA A 137 -1.27 -5.90 -5.03
N ALA A 138 -1.21 -6.98 -4.25
CA ALA A 138 -0.03 -7.84 -4.13
C ALA A 138 0.32 -8.50 -5.48
N ILE A 139 -0.67 -9.07 -6.18
CA ILE A 139 -0.48 -9.68 -7.50
C ILE A 139 0.02 -8.64 -8.51
N ALA A 140 -0.62 -7.46 -8.58
CA ALA A 140 -0.21 -6.38 -9.49
C ALA A 140 1.23 -5.93 -9.21
N PHE A 141 1.62 -5.83 -7.93
CA PHE A 141 2.97 -5.47 -7.55
C PHE A 141 3.98 -6.55 -7.96
N VAL A 142 3.68 -7.82 -7.69
CA VAL A 142 4.55 -8.95 -8.05
C VAL A 142 4.74 -9.03 -9.55
N ILE A 143 3.67 -8.88 -10.35
CA ILE A 143 3.77 -8.86 -11.82
C ILE A 143 4.71 -7.75 -12.28
N ASN A 144 4.53 -6.53 -11.76
CA ASN A 144 5.35 -5.38 -12.13
C ASN A 144 6.82 -5.57 -11.71
N LEU A 145 7.07 -6.16 -10.54
CA LEU A 145 8.41 -6.42 -10.04
C LEU A 145 9.10 -7.58 -10.78
N TRP A 146 8.36 -8.65 -11.08
CA TRP A 146 8.88 -9.84 -11.76
C TRP A 146 9.37 -9.54 -13.17
N GLN A 147 8.67 -8.68 -13.91
CA GLN A 147 9.13 -8.18 -15.21
C GLN A 147 10.54 -7.57 -15.13
N ARG A 148 10.87 -6.93 -14.01
CA ARG A 148 12.18 -6.31 -13.78
C ARG A 148 13.26 -7.33 -13.44
N VAL A 149 12.96 -8.29 -12.56
CA VAL A 149 13.89 -9.37 -12.20
C VAL A 149 14.23 -10.23 -13.42
N ARG A 150 13.22 -10.61 -14.22
CA ARG A 150 13.41 -11.42 -15.43
C ARG A 150 14.30 -10.72 -16.48
N ALA A 151 14.18 -9.40 -16.60
CA ALA A 151 15.00 -8.62 -17.54
C ALA A 151 16.50 -8.63 -17.17
N LEU A 152 16.85 -8.75 -15.88
CA LEU A 152 18.23 -8.86 -15.44
C LEU A 152 18.84 -10.24 -15.78
N GLY A 153 18.06 -11.31 -15.63
CA GLY A 153 18.53 -12.68 -15.87
C GLY A 153 18.81 -13.00 -17.34
N ARG A 154 18.16 -12.30 -18.29
CA ARG A 154 18.32 -12.54 -19.74
C ARG A 154 19.61 -11.97 -20.35
N ASN A 155 20.35 -11.16 -19.59
CA ASN A 155 21.61 -10.51 -20.03
C ASN A 155 22.87 -11.19 -19.45
N ARG A 156 22.75 -12.42 -18.92
CA ARG A 156 23.86 -13.32 -18.58
C ARG A 156 23.86 -14.48 -19.55
#